data_AF-A0AAN8XIZ7-F1
#
_entry.id   AF-A0AAN8XIZ7-F1
#
_cell.length_a   1.000
_cell.length_b   1.000
_cell.length_c   1.000
_cell.angle_alpha   90.00
_cell.angle_beta   90.00
_cell.angle_gamma   90.00
#
_symmetry.space_group_name_H-M   'P 1'
#
loop_
_entity.id
_entity.type
_entity.pdbx_description
1 polymer ?
#
loop_
_entity_poly.entity_id
_entity_poly.type
_entity_poly.pdbx_seq_one_letter_code
_entity_poly.pdbx_strand_id
1 'polypeptide(L)'
;MRAKEYYKKVVGKLALGALPIAVEDVNRDPSLLPGKRLVYEVADVGNSNLEALAALSIRRMTAMRDAGHLAFIGPDDNCANEALVAAAWNLPMITYKCADNRVSDKTKYYTFARTLPPSTKIVKALISLMKKYEWQQFVLLTENTKNYLQIKEAVKGVPKLSI
;
A
#
# COMPACT_ATOMS: atom_id res chain seq x y z
N MET A 1 2.60 -17.88 -21.10
CA MET A 1 2.89 -16.93 -20.00
C MET A 1 1.64 -16.06 -19.78
N ARG A 2 1.00 -16.07 -18.59
CA ARG A 2 -0.26 -15.31 -18.37
C ARG A 2 0.02 -13.80 -18.21
N ALA A 3 -0.75 -12.95 -18.89
CA ALA A 3 -0.57 -11.49 -18.89
C ALA A 3 -0.54 -10.85 -17.48
N LYS A 4 -1.29 -11.39 -16.51
CA LYS A 4 -1.28 -10.94 -15.11
C LYS A 4 0.09 -11.11 -14.42
N GLU A 5 0.85 -12.13 -14.79
CA GLU A 5 2.15 -12.44 -14.21
C GLU A 5 3.27 -11.56 -14.81
N TYR A 6 3.17 -11.28 -16.11
CA TYR A 6 4.01 -10.30 -16.79
C TYR A 6 3.84 -8.90 -16.19
N TYR A 7 2.58 -8.45 -15.99
CA TYR A 7 2.28 -7.13 -15.40
C TYR A 7 2.86 -6.95 -13.99
N LYS A 8 2.73 -7.95 -13.11
CA LYS A 8 3.31 -7.90 -11.75
C LYS A 8 4.84 -7.81 -11.76
N LYS A 9 5.50 -8.53 -12.66
CA LYS A 9 6.97 -8.49 -12.82
C LYS A 9 7.45 -7.12 -13.32
N VAL A 10 6.65 -6.41 -14.11
CA VAL A 10 6.97 -5.07 -14.61
C VAL A 10 6.86 -4.02 -13.49
N VAL A 11 5.83 -4.09 -12.63
CA VAL A 11 5.64 -3.11 -11.55
C VAL A 11 6.78 -3.16 -10.52
N GLY A 12 7.21 -4.35 -10.08
CA GLY A 12 8.36 -4.48 -9.18
C GLY A 12 9.65 -3.94 -9.80
N LYS A 13 9.87 -4.16 -11.10
CA LYS A 13 11.02 -3.61 -11.84
C LYS A 13 10.98 -2.08 -11.97
N LEU A 14 9.80 -1.49 -12.14
CA LEU A 14 9.64 -0.03 -12.25
C LEU A 14 9.85 0.66 -10.89
N ALA A 15 9.30 0.12 -9.81
CA ALA A 15 9.51 0.65 -8.47
C ALA A 15 10.98 0.57 -8.05
N LEU A 16 11.66 -0.55 -8.35
CA LEU A 16 13.09 -0.72 -8.13
C LEU A 16 13.96 0.16 -9.03
N GLY A 17 13.44 0.65 -10.15
CA GLY A 17 14.13 1.63 -11.00
C GLY A 17 14.01 3.07 -10.48
N ALA A 18 12.89 3.43 -9.86
CA ALA A 18 12.66 4.77 -9.32
C ALA A 18 13.32 5.00 -7.96
N LEU A 19 13.40 3.97 -7.10
CA LEU A 19 13.97 4.10 -5.76
C LEU A 19 15.45 4.55 -5.75
N PRO A 20 16.36 4.00 -6.56
CA PRO A 20 17.76 4.46 -6.61
C PRO A 20 17.87 5.93 -7.01
N ILE A 21 17.07 6.38 -7.97
CA ILE A 21 17.04 7.78 -8.45
C ILE A 21 16.56 8.69 -7.32
N ALA A 22 15.45 8.34 -6.65
CA ALA A 22 14.94 9.12 -5.53
C ALA A 22 15.94 9.21 -4.37
N VAL A 23 16.67 8.13 -4.08
CA VAL A 23 17.72 8.12 -3.05
C VAL A 23 18.91 8.97 -3.46
N GLU A 24 19.31 8.94 -4.74
CA GLU A 24 20.36 9.80 -5.27
C GLU A 24 19.97 11.28 -5.16
N ASP A 25 18.76 11.64 -5.56
CA ASP A 25 18.26 13.01 -5.50
C ASP A 25 18.21 13.54 -4.05
N VAL A 26 17.72 12.72 -3.10
CA VAL A 26 17.71 13.10 -1.67
C VAL A 26 19.13 13.30 -1.13
N ASN A 27 20.07 12.43 -1.51
CA ASN A 27 21.46 12.53 -1.07
C ASN A 27 22.25 13.65 -1.74
N ARG A 28 21.79 14.15 -2.90
CA ARG A 28 22.42 15.26 -3.62
C ARG A 28 22.13 16.60 -2.96
N ASP A 29 21.01 16.74 -2.26
CA ASP A 29 20.64 17.95 -1.55
C ASP A 29 21.05 17.89 -0.06
N PRO A 30 22.13 18.60 0.35
CA PRO A 30 22.60 18.58 1.74
C PRO A 30 21.63 19.26 2.72
N SER A 31 20.64 20.02 2.24
CA SER A 31 19.64 20.68 3.08
C SER A 31 18.58 19.72 3.62
N LEU A 32 18.33 18.59 2.93
CA LEU A 32 17.33 17.60 3.33
C LEU A 32 17.80 16.74 4.50
N LEU A 33 19.05 16.25 4.45
CA LEU A 33 19.63 15.37 5.46
C LEU A 33 21.04 15.84 5.88
N PRO A 34 21.15 16.93 6.66
CA PRO A 34 22.45 17.48 7.04
C PRO A 34 23.32 16.45 7.78
N GLY A 35 24.53 16.22 7.26
CA GLY A 35 25.52 15.30 7.82
C GLY A 35 25.11 13.82 7.81
N LYS A 36 24.06 13.45 7.05
CA LYS A 36 23.58 12.07 6.93
C LYS A 36 23.42 11.69 5.47
N ARG A 37 23.42 10.38 5.20
CA ARG A 37 23.14 9.82 3.88
C ARG A 37 22.03 8.78 4.00
N LEU A 38 21.04 8.89 3.13
CA LEU A 38 20.02 7.86 2.97
C LEU A 38 20.63 6.65 2.25
N VAL A 39 20.50 5.48 2.88
CA VAL A 39 20.89 4.19 2.34
C VAL A 39 19.70 3.24 2.44
N TYR A 40 19.66 2.23 1.58
CA TYR A 40 18.58 1.25 1.56
C TYR A 40 19.12 -0.14 1.23
N GLU A 41 18.43 -1.16 1.73
CA GLU A 41 18.62 -2.56 1.38
C GLU A 41 17.33 -3.08 0.74
N VAL A 42 17.45 -3.86 -0.33
CA VAL A 42 16.31 -4.44 -1.06
C VAL A 42 16.18 -5.91 -0.71
N ALA A 43 14.96 -6.34 -0.40
CA ALA A 43 14.64 -7.75 -0.19
C ALA A 43 13.52 -8.22 -1.12
N ASP A 44 13.74 -9.34 -1.80
CA ASP A 44 12.67 -10.05 -2.51
C ASP A 44 11.84 -10.85 -1.49
N VAL A 45 10.54 -10.54 -1.43
CA VAL A 45 9.55 -11.16 -0.56
C VAL A 45 8.59 -12.10 -1.31
N GLY A 46 8.89 -12.40 -2.58
CA GLY A 46 8.16 -13.33 -3.42
C GLY A 46 6.82 -12.80 -3.93
N ASN A 47 6.01 -13.69 -4.50
CA ASN A 47 4.70 -13.34 -5.05
C ASN A 47 3.64 -13.23 -3.94
N SER A 48 3.22 -12.01 -3.68
CA SER A 48 2.20 -11.58 -2.71
C SER A 48 0.79 -12.20 -2.84
N ASN A 49 0.53 -13.08 -3.80
CA ASN A 49 -0.80 -13.67 -3.97
C ASN A 49 -1.22 -14.67 -2.86
N LEU A 50 -0.30 -15.10 -1.99
CA LEU A 50 -0.64 -15.95 -0.84
C LEU A 50 -0.33 -15.22 0.47
N GLU A 51 -1.28 -15.26 1.41
CA GLU A 51 -1.06 -14.84 2.80
C GLU A 51 0.09 -15.60 3.47
N ALA A 52 0.39 -16.82 3.01
CA ALA A 52 1.55 -17.60 3.41
C ALA A 52 2.89 -16.88 3.14
N LEU A 53 2.97 -15.92 2.21
CA LEU A 53 4.18 -15.11 1.99
C LEU A 53 4.34 -13.95 2.96
N ALA A 54 3.34 -13.63 3.80
CA ALA A 54 3.51 -12.66 4.88
C ALA A 54 4.62 -13.11 5.85
N ALA A 55 4.81 -14.43 6.03
CA ALA A 55 5.89 -14.95 6.85
C ALA A 55 7.28 -14.63 6.26
N LEU A 56 7.42 -14.64 4.93
CA LEU A 56 8.68 -14.31 4.26
C LEU A 56 8.98 -12.81 4.37
N SER A 57 7.99 -11.94 4.10
CA SER A 57 8.15 -10.49 4.23
C SER A 57 8.50 -10.11 5.66
N ILE A 58 7.77 -10.63 6.65
CA ILE A 58 8.05 -10.40 8.07
C ILE A 58 9.46 -10.88 8.42
N ARG A 59 9.88 -12.07 7.97
CA ARG A 59 11.25 -12.57 8.22
C ARG A 59 12.33 -11.64 7.65
N ARG A 60 12.11 -11.08 6.45
CA ARG A 60 13.04 -10.09 5.85
C ARG A 60 13.04 -8.79 6.64
N MET A 61 11.87 -8.30 7.05
CA MET A 61 11.77 -7.10 7.88
C MET A 61 12.45 -7.28 9.24
N THR A 62 12.35 -8.47 9.86
CA THR A 62 13.06 -8.80 11.11
C THR A 62 14.56 -8.70 10.92
N ALA A 63 15.11 -9.32 9.87
CA ALA A 63 16.54 -9.25 9.57
C ALA A 63 17.01 -7.79 9.34
N MET A 64 16.24 -7.00 8.60
CA MET A 64 16.52 -5.57 8.38
C MET A 64 16.49 -4.77 9.68
N ARG A 65 15.48 -4.99 10.53
CA ARG A 65 15.39 -4.36 11.86
C ARG A 65 16.63 -4.69 12.70
N ASP A 66 17.01 -5.97 12.75
CA ASP A 66 18.15 -6.42 13.56
C ASP A 66 19.48 -5.89 13.00
N ALA A 67 19.54 -5.59 11.70
CA ALA A 67 20.65 -4.87 11.06
C ALA A 67 20.61 -3.33 11.27
N GLY A 68 19.65 -2.80 12.01
CA GLY A 68 19.57 -1.37 12.36
C GLY A 68 18.80 -0.49 11.38
N HIS A 69 17.97 -1.06 10.50
CA HIS A 69 17.12 -0.27 9.60
C HIS A 69 16.02 0.49 10.38
N LEU A 70 15.79 1.75 10.01
CA LEU A 70 14.90 2.67 10.73
C LEU A 70 13.48 2.75 10.18
N ALA A 71 13.23 2.23 8.98
CA ALA A 71 11.95 2.33 8.29
C ALA A 71 11.81 1.23 7.23
N PHE A 72 10.57 0.94 6.84
CA PHE A 72 10.27 0.00 5.77
C PHE A 72 9.52 0.68 4.61
N ILE A 73 9.88 0.33 3.38
CA ILE A 73 9.12 0.69 2.17
C ILE A 73 8.64 -0.60 1.49
N GLY A 74 7.33 -0.74 1.31
CA GLY A 74 6.69 -1.99 0.85
C GLY A 74 6.14 -2.84 2.01
N PRO A 75 5.64 -4.07 1.76
CA PRO A 75 5.55 -4.72 0.45
C PRO A 75 4.47 -4.12 -0.47
N ASP A 76 4.42 -4.64 -1.70
CA ASP A 76 3.49 -4.22 -2.75
C ASP A 76 2.01 -4.46 -2.40
N ASP A 77 1.56 -5.72 -2.46
CA ASP A 77 0.11 -6.03 -2.50
C ASP A 77 -0.46 -6.40 -1.12
N ASN A 78 0.33 -7.10 -0.28
CA ASN A 78 -0.03 -7.42 1.09
C ASN A 78 0.73 -6.50 2.03
N CYS A 79 0.02 -5.90 2.98
CA CYS A 79 0.65 -5.04 3.96
C CYS A 79 0.08 -5.14 5.37
N ALA A 80 -1.09 -5.76 5.57
CA ALA A 80 -1.74 -5.73 6.88
C ALA A 80 -0.90 -6.45 7.96
N ASN A 81 -0.39 -7.64 7.67
CA ASN A 81 0.38 -8.40 8.65
C ASN A 81 1.73 -7.72 8.93
N GLU A 82 2.40 -7.27 7.86
CA GLU A 82 3.67 -6.54 7.91
C GLU A 82 3.54 -5.22 8.68
N ALA A 83 2.47 -4.46 8.43
CA ALA A 83 2.20 -3.20 9.12
C ALA A 83 1.90 -3.40 10.60
N LEU A 84 1.23 -4.50 10.96
CA LEU A 84 0.99 -4.83 12.36
C LEU A 84 2.31 -5.12 13.09
N VAL A 85 3.22 -5.86 12.44
CA VAL A 85 4.55 -6.15 12.99
C VAL A 85 5.41 -4.88 13.07
N ALA A 86 5.41 -4.03 12.03
CA ALA A 86 6.10 -2.75 12.06
C ALA A 86 5.59 -1.84 13.19
N ALA A 87 4.27 -1.81 13.40
CA ALA A 87 3.66 -1.12 14.53
C ALA A 87 4.09 -1.73 15.88
N ALA A 88 4.20 -3.05 16.00
CA ALA A 88 4.71 -3.68 17.22
C ALA A 88 6.17 -3.30 17.53
N TRP A 89 6.98 -3.03 16.50
CA TRP A 89 8.36 -2.55 16.65
C TRP A 89 8.49 -1.02 16.77
N ASN A 90 7.39 -0.28 16.71
CA ASN A 90 7.38 1.18 16.65
C ASN A 90 8.27 1.72 15.50
N LEU A 91 8.26 1.03 14.36
CA LEU A 91 8.99 1.44 13.15
C LEU A 91 8.01 1.90 12.06
N PRO A 92 8.31 3.02 11.37
CA PRO A 92 7.49 3.50 10.28
C PRO A 92 7.53 2.55 9.09
N MET A 93 6.37 2.38 8.45
CA MET A 93 6.23 1.58 7.25
C MET A 93 5.37 2.32 6.23
N ILE A 94 5.90 2.48 5.02
CA ILE A 94 5.22 3.17 3.91
C ILE A 94 5.03 2.19 2.75
N THR A 95 3.82 2.11 2.20
CA THR A 95 3.57 1.28 1.00
C THR A 95 3.07 2.12 -0.17
N TYR A 96 3.43 1.72 -1.38
CA TYR A 96 3.03 2.42 -2.60
C TYR A 96 1.91 1.72 -3.39
N LYS A 97 1.49 0.53 -2.97
CA LYS A 97 0.56 -0.31 -3.76
C LYS A 97 -0.48 -1.08 -2.94
N CYS A 98 -0.41 -1.06 -1.61
CA CYS A 98 -1.36 -1.80 -0.79
C CYS A 98 -2.70 -1.06 -0.65
N ALA A 99 -3.76 -1.66 -1.20
CA ALA A 99 -5.12 -1.13 -1.14
C ALA A 99 -5.93 -1.59 0.08
N ASP A 100 -5.40 -2.52 0.90
CA ASP A 100 -6.12 -3.13 2.03
C ASP A 100 -6.77 -2.07 2.95
N ASN A 101 -8.06 -2.19 3.21
CA ASN A 101 -8.77 -1.23 4.06
C ASN A 101 -8.40 -1.37 5.54
N ARG A 102 -7.96 -2.55 6.01
CA ARG A 102 -7.63 -2.82 7.42
C ARG A 102 -6.57 -1.86 7.95
N VAL A 103 -5.55 -1.56 7.16
CA VAL A 103 -4.43 -0.66 7.52
C VAL A 103 -4.84 0.82 7.66
N SER A 104 -6.11 1.15 7.41
CA SER A 104 -6.67 2.47 7.70
C SER A 104 -7.02 2.66 9.18
N ASP A 105 -7.13 1.58 9.97
CA ASP A 105 -7.39 1.65 11.41
C ASP A 105 -6.11 2.10 12.16
N LYS A 106 -6.01 3.41 12.43
CA LYS A 106 -4.84 3.99 13.10
C LYS A 106 -4.72 3.66 14.58
N THR A 107 -5.72 3.01 15.18
CA THR A 107 -5.58 2.46 16.54
C THR A 107 -4.67 1.23 16.54
N LYS A 108 -4.62 0.48 15.43
CA LYS A 108 -3.79 -0.72 15.26
C LYS A 108 -2.54 -0.45 14.42
N TYR A 109 -2.68 0.31 13.34
CA TYR A 109 -1.64 0.54 12.32
C TYR A 109 -1.08 1.98 12.41
N TYR A 110 -0.62 2.35 13.61
CA TYR A 110 -0.26 3.74 13.94
C TYR A 110 1.03 4.23 13.28
N THR A 111 1.96 3.33 12.93
CA THR A 111 3.21 3.66 12.21
C THR A 111 3.10 3.52 10.69
N PHE A 112 1.93 3.13 10.18
CA PHE A 112 1.74 2.82 8.76
C PHE A 112 1.29 4.05 7.97
N ALA A 113 1.85 4.22 6.76
CA ALA A 113 1.37 5.15 5.76
C ALA A 113 1.33 4.50 4.36
N ARG A 114 0.56 5.10 3.44
CA ARG A 114 0.55 4.66 2.04
C ARG A 114 0.30 5.82 1.09
N THR A 115 0.87 5.72 -0.11
CA THR A 115 0.65 6.70 -1.19
C THR A 115 -0.51 6.31 -2.10
N LEU A 116 -0.86 5.02 -2.18
CA LEU A 116 -2.06 4.57 -2.89
C LEU A 116 -3.33 4.93 -2.09
N PRO A 117 -4.30 5.65 -2.67
CA PRO A 117 -5.52 6.02 -1.96
C PRO A 117 -6.40 4.77 -1.71
N PRO A 118 -7.09 4.69 -0.55
CA PRO A 118 -8.08 3.64 -0.32
C PRO A 118 -9.26 3.72 -1.30
N SER A 119 -9.91 2.59 -1.53
CA SER A 119 -11.14 2.48 -2.34
C SER A 119 -12.24 3.45 -1.92
N THR A 120 -12.30 3.82 -0.62
CA THR A 120 -13.24 4.80 -0.10
C THR A 120 -13.11 6.19 -0.74
N LYS A 121 -11.90 6.58 -1.19
CA LYS A 121 -11.68 7.85 -1.88
C LYS A 121 -12.24 7.83 -3.30
N ILE A 122 -12.08 6.69 -4.00
CA ILE A 122 -12.67 6.47 -5.34
C ILE A 122 -14.20 6.53 -5.24
N VAL A 123 -14.78 5.83 -4.28
CA VAL A 123 -16.24 5.78 -4.06
C VAL A 123 -16.79 7.19 -3.74
N LYS A 124 -16.09 8.00 -2.95
CA LYS A 124 -16.50 9.40 -2.68
C LYS A 124 -16.59 10.25 -3.95
N ALA A 125 -15.67 10.09 -4.89
CA ALA A 125 -15.73 10.80 -6.16
C ALA A 125 -16.95 10.38 -6.99
N LEU A 126 -17.24 9.06 -7.06
CA LEU A 126 -18.43 8.54 -7.75
C LEU A 126 -19.73 9.07 -7.13
N ILE A 127 -19.82 9.13 -5.81
CA ILE A 127 -21.01 9.68 -5.12
C ILE A 127 -21.19 11.16 -5.40
N SER A 128 -20.08 11.91 -5.43
CA SER A 128 -20.13 13.34 -5.73
C SER A 128 -20.67 13.58 -7.15
N LEU A 129 -20.27 12.72 -8.10
CA LEU A 129 -20.81 12.72 -9.46
C LEU A 129 -22.31 12.39 -9.48
N MET A 130 -22.72 11.31 -8.80
CA MET A 130 -24.13 10.90 -8.74
C MET A 130 -25.02 11.99 -8.14
N LYS A 131 -24.56 12.66 -7.08
CA LYS A 131 -25.26 13.80 -6.47
C LYS A 131 -25.41 14.98 -7.44
N LYS A 132 -24.36 15.27 -8.21
CA LYS A 132 -24.37 16.40 -9.15
C LYS A 132 -25.37 16.23 -10.29
N TYR A 133 -25.61 14.99 -10.72
CA TYR A 133 -26.52 14.65 -11.82
C TYR A 133 -27.81 13.96 -11.36
N GLU A 134 -28.08 13.95 -10.06
CA GLU A 134 -29.30 13.39 -9.47
C GLU A 134 -29.55 11.91 -9.85
N TRP A 135 -28.48 11.12 -9.99
CA TRP A 135 -28.61 9.70 -10.29
C TRP A 135 -29.02 8.93 -9.03
N GLN A 136 -30.25 8.41 -9.03
CA GLN A 136 -30.84 7.71 -7.89
C GLN A 136 -30.71 6.19 -7.97
N GLN A 137 -30.41 5.65 -9.15
CA GLN A 137 -30.34 4.20 -9.40
C GLN A 137 -29.03 3.84 -10.11
N PHE A 138 -28.38 2.79 -9.65
CA PHE A 138 -27.19 2.24 -10.28
C PHE A 138 -27.08 0.73 -9.99
N VAL A 139 -26.34 0.03 -10.84
CA VAL A 139 -26.01 -1.39 -10.66
C VAL A 139 -24.51 -1.51 -10.51
N LEU A 140 -24.07 -2.22 -9.46
CA LEU A 140 -22.65 -2.50 -9.24
C LEU A 140 -22.33 -3.93 -9.69
N LEU A 141 -21.50 -4.05 -10.73
CA LEU A 141 -20.94 -5.32 -11.19
C LEU A 141 -19.53 -5.48 -10.63
N THR A 142 -19.25 -6.60 -9.96
CA THR A 142 -17.96 -6.82 -9.28
C THR A 142 -17.41 -8.21 -9.54
N GLU A 143 -16.12 -8.32 -9.82
CA GLU A 143 -15.41 -9.60 -9.80
C GLU A 143 -15.15 -10.05 -8.35
N ASN A 144 -15.17 -11.36 -8.09
CA ASN A 144 -14.91 -11.93 -6.77
C ASN A 144 -13.41 -12.00 -6.45
N THR A 145 -12.74 -10.85 -6.37
CA THR A 145 -11.35 -10.76 -5.90
C THR A 145 -11.21 -9.73 -4.78
N LYS A 146 -10.21 -9.92 -3.91
CA LYS A 146 -10.00 -9.10 -2.70
C LYS A 146 -10.04 -7.58 -2.97
N ASN A 147 -9.45 -7.11 -4.07
CA ASN A 147 -9.40 -5.68 -4.38
C ASN A 147 -10.79 -5.12 -4.76
N TYR A 148 -11.57 -5.84 -5.56
CA TYR A 148 -12.90 -5.39 -5.99
C TYR A 148 -13.95 -5.57 -4.88
N LEU A 149 -13.80 -6.57 -4.02
CA LEU A 149 -14.65 -6.72 -2.83
C LEU A 149 -14.53 -5.52 -1.88
N GLN A 150 -13.32 -4.96 -1.72
CA GLN A 150 -13.13 -3.75 -0.92
C GLN A 150 -13.82 -2.51 -1.50
N ILE A 151 -13.93 -2.41 -2.83
CA ILE A 151 -14.70 -1.36 -3.49
C ILE A 151 -16.19 -1.58 -3.22
N LYS A 152 -16.68 -2.82 -3.35
CA LYS A 152 -18.07 -3.19 -3.02
C LYS A 152 -18.45 -2.82 -1.59
N GLU A 153 -17.58 -3.12 -0.64
CA GLU A 153 -17.76 -2.76 0.77
C GLU A 153 -17.76 -1.24 0.97
N ALA A 154 -16.83 -0.53 0.30
CA ALA A 154 -16.77 0.92 0.37
C ALA A 154 -18.05 1.58 -0.17
N VAL A 155 -18.68 1.04 -1.22
CA VAL A 155 -19.99 1.52 -1.72
C VAL A 155 -21.11 1.27 -0.71
N LYS A 156 -21.13 0.10 -0.06
CA LYS A 156 -22.13 -0.23 0.96
C LYS A 156 -22.04 0.64 2.22
N GLY A 157 -20.84 1.09 2.59
CA GLY A 157 -20.60 1.94 3.76
C GLY A 157 -21.06 3.39 3.58
N VAL A 158 -21.60 3.75 2.42
CA VAL A 158 -22.09 5.09 2.11
C VAL A 158 -23.51 5.19 2.63
N PRO A 159 -23.83 6.19 3.47
CA PRO A 159 -25.21 6.43 3.88
C PRO A 159 -26.09 6.49 2.64
N LYS A 160 -27.28 5.87 2.70
CA LYS A 160 -28.27 6.02 1.61
C LYS A 160 -28.35 7.50 1.27
N LEU A 161 -28.19 7.80 -0.02
CA LEU A 161 -28.30 9.15 -0.55
C LEU A 161 -29.69 9.68 -0.21
N SER A 162 -29.83 10.34 0.93
CA SER A 162 -30.96 11.20 1.25
C SER A 162 -30.76 12.45 0.40
N ILE A 163 -31.29 12.39 -0.82
CA ILE A 163 -31.54 13.56 -1.66
C ILE A 163 -33.03 13.86 -1.49
#